data_AF-A0A961T3G1-F1
#
_entry.id   AF-A0A961T3G1-F1
#
_cell.length_a   1.000
_cell.length_b   1.000
_cell.length_c   1.000
_cell.angle_alpha   90.00
_cell.angle_beta   90.00
_cell.angle_gamma   90.00
#
_symmetry.space_group_name_H-M   'P 1'
#
loop_
_entity.id
_entity.type
_entity.pdbx_description
1 polymer ?
#
loop_
_entity_poly.entity_id
_entity_poly.type
_entity_poly.pdbx_seq_one_letter_code
_entity_poly.pdbx_strand_id
1 'polypeptide(L)'
;PAPALRQLVVGTALLPVTVIPVFWVMPGLGELGPVAIAAARLLGIIALATGAAFLIRGLVWRDPTPDGLAVVDGISALLMAIVVVGLMAAVGPAMRNDPAGLIAALVAAFAGNFGLQIASALLLERTGMRSLAVPLGIVAGNRNIALFLAALPASVTDPLLLFIGCYQIPMYLTPMLLAAFYRRRASS
;
A
#
# COMPACT_ATOMS: atom_id res chain seq x y z
N PRO A 1 7.05 12.69 -17.44
CA PRO A 1 7.21 12.11 -16.07
C PRO A 1 6.43 12.80 -14.92
N ALA A 2 5.69 13.89 -15.13
CA ALA A 2 5.04 14.66 -14.06
C ALA A 2 3.61 14.25 -13.59
N PRO A 3 2.72 13.63 -14.39
CA PRO A 3 1.32 13.45 -13.98
C PRO A 3 1.11 12.30 -12.97
N ALA A 4 1.85 11.20 -13.12
CA ALA A 4 1.74 10.03 -12.23
C ALA A 4 2.19 10.35 -10.79
N LEU A 5 3.29 11.11 -10.63
CA LEU A 5 3.79 11.50 -9.31
C LEU A 5 2.81 12.46 -8.60
N ARG A 6 2.23 13.42 -9.34
CA ARG A 6 1.19 14.32 -8.82
C ARG A 6 -0.08 13.56 -8.40
N GLN A 7 -0.51 12.58 -9.20
CA GLN A 7 -1.66 11.75 -8.87
C GLN A 7 -1.41 10.85 -7.66
N LEU A 8 -0.17 10.38 -7.48
CA LEU A 8 0.22 9.61 -6.32
C LEU A 8 0.20 10.47 -5.05
N VAL A 9 0.73 11.69 -5.11
CA VAL A 9 0.65 12.66 -3.99
C VAL A 9 -0.79 13.03 -3.65
N VAL A 10 -1.62 13.31 -4.66
CA VAL A 10 -3.05 13.64 -4.46
C VAL A 10 -3.81 12.42 -3.92
N GLY A 11 -3.52 11.21 -4.41
CA GLY A 11 -4.11 9.97 -3.92
C GLY A 11 -3.74 9.67 -2.46
N THR A 12 -2.49 9.88 -2.07
CA THR A 12 -2.03 9.78 -0.67
C THR A 12 -2.69 10.84 0.21
N ALA A 13 -2.86 12.07 -0.29
CA ALA A 13 -3.51 13.15 0.44
C ALA A 13 -5.03 12.94 0.60
N LEU A 14 -5.69 12.22 -0.31
CA LEU A 14 -7.12 11.89 -0.26
C LEU A 14 -7.45 10.61 0.53
N LEU A 15 -6.43 9.78 0.78
CA LEU A 15 -6.54 8.55 1.58
C LEU A 15 -7.20 8.76 2.97
N PRO A 16 -6.91 9.80 3.76
CA PRO A 16 -7.65 10.16 4.98
C PRO A 16 -9.16 10.25 4.79
N VAL A 17 -9.58 10.99 3.77
CA VAL A 17 -10.97 11.39 3.58
C VAL A 17 -11.78 10.23 3.01
N THR A 18 -11.15 9.42 2.15
CA THR A 18 -11.77 8.23 1.52
C THR A 18 -11.87 7.03 2.46
N VAL A 19 -11.15 7.04 3.57
CA VAL A 19 -11.20 5.98 4.60
C VAL A 19 -12.42 6.11 5.53
N ILE A 20 -12.94 7.32 5.74
CA ILE A 20 -14.08 7.61 6.64
C ILE A 20 -15.37 6.88 6.21
N PRO A 21 -15.81 6.89 4.94
CA PRO A 21 -17.02 6.19 4.52
C PRO A 21 -16.91 4.67 4.62
N VAL A 22 -15.72 4.12 4.38
CA VAL A 22 -15.46 2.67 4.45
C VAL A 22 -15.60 2.17 5.89
N PHE A 23 -15.07 2.93 6.86
CA PHE A 23 -15.23 2.61 8.27
C PHE A 23 -16.67 2.79 8.78
N TRP A 24 -17.46 3.66 8.15
CA TRP A 24 -18.86 3.87 8.52
C TRP A 24 -19.78 2.71 8.10
N VAL A 25 -19.43 1.99 7.04
CA VAL A 25 -20.26 0.93 6.44
C VAL A 25 -19.91 -0.47 6.97
N MET A 26 -18.79 -0.64 7.68
CA MET A 26 -18.30 -1.96 8.11
C MET A 26 -18.68 -2.27 9.58
N PRO A 27 -19.71 -3.11 9.83
CA PRO A 27 -20.17 -3.41 11.18
C PRO A 27 -19.27 -4.50 11.78
N GLY A 28 -18.18 -4.09 12.43
CA GLY A 28 -17.25 -5.05 13.04
C GLY A 28 -15.92 -4.48 13.55
N LEU A 29 -15.61 -3.20 13.29
CA LEU A 29 -14.31 -2.60 13.66
C LEU A 29 -14.26 -1.93 15.04
N GLY A 30 -15.24 -2.20 15.91
CA GLY A 30 -15.30 -1.62 17.25
C GLY A 30 -15.82 -0.17 17.24
N GLU A 31 -15.97 0.41 18.43
CA GLU A 31 -16.50 1.76 18.61
C GLU A 31 -15.79 2.79 17.71
N LEU A 32 -16.51 3.82 17.27
CA LEU A 32 -15.98 4.84 16.34
C LEU A 32 -14.69 5.52 16.84
N GLY A 33 -14.48 5.58 18.16
CA GLY A 33 -13.32 6.21 18.80
C GLY A 33 -11.98 5.56 18.43
N PRO A 34 -11.73 4.28 18.78
CA PRO A 34 -10.50 3.56 18.43
C PRO A 34 -10.12 3.63 16.94
N VAL A 35 -11.10 3.49 16.05
CA VAL A 35 -10.88 3.55 14.60
C VAL A 35 -10.46 4.96 14.16
N ALA A 36 -11.14 5.99 14.65
CA ALA A 36 -10.80 7.38 14.35
C ALA A 36 -9.40 7.75 14.87
N ILE A 37 -9.01 7.26 16.05
CA ILE A 37 -7.68 7.48 16.62
C ILE A 37 -6.61 6.81 15.76
N ALA A 38 -6.82 5.55 15.35
CA ALA A 38 -5.87 4.86 14.48
C ALA A 38 -5.71 5.55 13.12
N ALA A 39 -6.83 5.99 12.52
CA ALA A 39 -6.81 6.77 11.28
C ALA A 39 -6.06 8.10 11.48
N ALA A 40 -6.39 8.87 12.51
CA ALA A 40 -5.70 10.13 12.83
C ALA A 40 -4.20 9.94 13.06
N ARG A 41 -3.81 8.86 13.74
CA ARG A 41 -2.39 8.53 13.98
C ARG A 41 -1.68 8.17 12.69
N LEU A 42 -2.28 7.35 11.83
CA LEU A 42 -1.73 7.00 10.52
C LEU A 42 -1.52 8.26 9.66
N LEU A 43 -2.49 9.17 9.68
CA LEU A 43 -2.42 10.45 8.99
C LEU A 43 -1.33 11.35 9.55
N GLY A 44 -1.23 11.43 10.88
CA GLY A 44 -0.15 12.15 11.55
C GLY A 44 1.23 11.63 11.14
N ILE A 45 1.41 10.31 11.12
CA ILE A 45 2.68 9.68 10.70
C ILE A 45 3.01 10.05 9.25
N ILE A 46 2.05 9.89 8.32
CA ILE A 46 2.25 10.20 6.90
C ILE A 46 2.53 11.70 6.72
N ALA A 47 1.76 12.58 7.35
CA ALA A 47 1.91 14.02 7.23
C ALA A 47 3.23 14.52 7.80
N LEU A 48 3.65 14.01 8.97
CA LEU A 48 4.93 14.34 9.59
C LEU A 48 6.12 13.86 8.74
N ALA A 49 6.09 12.61 8.29
CA ALA A 49 7.15 12.06 7.44
C ALA A 49 7.26 12.83 6.11
N THR A 50 6.11 13.11 5.47
CA THR A 50 6.04 13.86 4.21
C THR A 50 6.50 15.31 4.41
N GLY A 51 6.03 15.97 5.47
CA GLY A 51 6.42 17.34 5.81
C GLY A 51 7.92 17.45 6.09
N ALA A 52 8.48 16.52 6.88
CA ALA A 52 9.92 16.45 7.13
C ALA A 52 10.71 16.25 5.82
N ALA A 53 10.26 15.35 4.94
CA ALA A 53 10.90 15.13 3.65
C ALA A 53 10.91 16.41 2.78
N PHE A 54 9.79 17.14 2.70
CA PHE A 54 9.72 18.42 1.97
C PHE A 54 10.59 19.51 2.61
N LEU A 55 10.65 19.59 3.93
CA LEU A 55 11.51 20.55 4.64
C LEU A 55 12.99 20.26 4.39
N ILE A 56 13.41 18.99 4.47
CA ILE A 56 14.80 18.58 4.17
C ILE A 56 15.13 18.90 2.71
N ARG A 57 14.23 18.56 1.78
CA ARG A 57 14.39 18.87 0.35
C ARG A 57 14.48 20.38 0.09
N GLY A 58 13.70 21.19 0.80
CA GLY A 58 13.62 22.64 0.59
C GLY A 58 14.74 23.44 1.27
N LEU A 59 15.24 22.97 2.42
CA LEU A 59 16.21 23.71 3.23
C LEU A 59 17.64 23.19 3.08
N VAL A 60 17.81 21.87 3.06
CA VAL A 60 19.13 21.21 3.12
C VAL A 60 19.55 20.70 1.75
N TRP A 61 18.60 20.16 0.97
CA TRP A 61 18.89 19.43 -0.27
C TRP A 61 18.11 19.97 -1.47
N ARG A 62 18.32 21.27 -1.78
CA ARG A 62 17.59 21.98 -2.85
C ARG A 62 17.87 21.41 -4.25
N ASP A 63 19.12 21.04 -4.53
CA ASP A 63 19.52 20.45 -5.81
C ASP A 63 20.35 19.17 -5.61
N PRO A 64 19.70 18.01 -5.35
CA PRO A 64 20.38 16.77 -5.10
C PRO A 64 21.05 16.26 -6.36
N THR A 65 22.31 15.86 -6.21
CA THR A 65 23.03 15.15 -7.26
C THR A 65 22.34 13.81 -7.55
N PRO A 66 22.47 13.27 -8.77
CA PRO A 66 21.97 11.93 -9.12
C PRO A 66 22.44 10.85 -8.14
N ASP A 67 23.70 10.92 -7.71
CA ASP A 67 24.29 9.99 -6.74
C ASP A 67 23.61 10.09 -5.35
N GLY A 68 23.28 11.31 -4.93
CA GLY A 68 22.55 11.54 -3.67
C GLY A 68 21.16 10.91 -3.67
N LEU A 69 20.44 11.01 -4.80
CA LEU A 69 19.15 10.34 -4.98
C LEU A 69 19.32 8.82 -4.96
N ALA A 70 20.33 8.28 -5.64
CA ALA A 70 20.60 6.85 -5.66
C ALA A 70 20.89 6.27 -4.27
N VAL A 71 21.59 7.01 -3.39
CA VAL A 71 21.82 6.61 -1.99
C VAL A 71 20.51 6.55 -1.21
N VAL A 72 19.64 7.54 -1.35
CA VAL A 72 18.32 7.55 -0.67
C VAL A 72 17.45 6.39 -1.15
N ASP A 73 17.46 6.09 -2.44
CA ASP A 73 16.76 4.95 -3.02
C ASP A 73 17.31 3.63 -2.47
N GLY A 74 18.65 3.50 -2.35
CA GLY A 74 19.31 2.34 -1.76
C GLY A 74 18.95 2.13 -0.28
N ILE A 75 18.95 3.20 0.52
CA ILE A 75 18.52 3.15 1.93
C ILE A 75 17.04 2.72 2.02
N SER A 76 16.18 3.30 1.18
CA SER A 76 14.76 2.96 1.14
C SER A 76 14.54 1.49 0.78
N ALA A 77 15.29 0.96 -0.19
CA ALA A 77 15.25 -0.45 -0.56
C ALA A 77 15.70 -1.35 0.59
N LEU A 78 16.76 -0.99 1.32
CA LEU A 78 17.24 -1.75 2.48
C LEU A 78 16.21 -1.77 3.61
N LEU A 79 15.61 -0.62 3.93
CA LEU A 79 14.56 -0.52 4.94
C LEU A 79 13.35 -1.38 4.56
N MET A 80 12.94 -1.33 3.30
CA MET A 80 11.87 -2.19 2.79
C MET A 80 12.23 -3.67 2.91
N ALA A 81 13.46 -4.07 2.57
CA ALA A 81 13.90 -5.45 2.72
C ALA A 81 13.83 -5.94 4.18
N ILE A 82 14.24 -5.10 5.14
CA ILE A 82 14.13 -5.44 6.58
C ILE A 82 12.67 -5.66 6.98
N VAL A 83 11.77 -4.76 6.56
CA VAL A 83 10.33 -4.90 6.84
C VAL A 83 9.77 -6.17 6.22
N VAL A 84 10.12 -6.46 4.96
CA VAL A 84 9.68 -7.66 4.24
C VAL A 84 10.09 -8.92 5.01
N VAL A 85 11.37 -9.00 5.39
CA VAL A 85 11.93 -10.14 6.14
C VAL A 85 11.24 -10.29 7.50
N GLY A 86 11.02 -9.18 8.21
CA GLY A 86 10.32 -9.19 9.49
C GLY A 86 8.89 -9.74 9.37
N LEU A 87 8.16 -9.37 8.33
CA LEU A 87 6.80 -9.86 8.09
C LEU A 87 6.77 -11.32 7.65
N MET A 88 7.77 -11.77 6.90
CA MET A 88 7.91 -13.18 6.50
C MET A 88 8.18 -14.11 7.69
N ALA A 89 8.63 -13.58 8.82
CA ALA A 89 8.83 -14.38 10.04
C ALA A 89 7.55 -15.05 10.53
N ALA A 90 6.36 -14.47 10.26
CA ALA A 90 5.07 -15.07 10.59
C ALA A 90 4.67 -16.23 9.65
N VAL A 91 5.20 -16.27 8.42
CA VAL A 91 4.85 -17.26 7.40
C VAL A 91 5.43 -18.64 7.72
N GLY A 92 6.68 -18.70 8.20
CA GLY A 92 7.36 -19.96 8.51
C GLY A 92 6.65 -20.81 9.59
N PRO A 93 6.24 -20.23 10.73
CA PRO A 93 5.41 -20.90 11.73
C PRO A 93 4.03 -21.30 11.19
N ALA A 94 3.35 -20.41 10.45
CA ALA A 94 2.05 -20.70 9.86
C ALA A 94 2.11 -21.90 8.91
N MET A 95 3.14 -21.98 8.06
CA MET A 95 3.34 -23.11 7.15
C MET A 95 3.47 -24.46 7.87
N ARG A 96 3.97 -24.49 9.10
CA ARG A 96 4.16 -25.72 9.89
C ARG A 96 2.95 -26.05 10.76
N ASN A 97 2.35 -25.03 11.36
CA ASN A 97 1.38 -25.21 12.45
C ASN A 97 -0.05 -24.89 12.03
N ASP A 98 -0.26 -24.05 11.01
CA ASP A 98 -1.56 -23.67 10.47
C ASP A 98 -1.53 -23.45 8.94
N PRO A 99 -1.34 -24.52 8.15
CA PRO A 99 -1.30 -24.40 6.68
C PRO A 99 -2.61 -23.88 6.09
N ALA A 100 -3.74 -24.19 6.73
CA ALA A 100 -5.06 -23.75 6.30
C ALA A 100 -5.21 -22.23 6.44
N GLY A 101 -4.82 -21.66 7.59
CA GLY A 101 -4.78 -20.22 7.81
C GLY A 101 -3.84 -19.50 6.85
N LEU A 102 -2.67 -20.08 6.56
CA LEU A 102 -1.75 -19.56 5.55
C LEU A 102 -2.38 -19.51 4.16
N ILE A 103 -3.03 -20.59 3.71
CA ILE A 103 -3.70 -20.63 2.40
C ILE A 103 -4.85 -19.61 2.36
N ALA A 104 -5.66 -19.53 3.41
CA ALA A 104 -6.75 -18.56 3.51
C ALA A 104 -6.22 -17.11 3.43
N ALA A 105 -5.13 -16.81 4.15
CA ALA A 105 -4.47 -15.51 4.11
C ALA A 105 -3.91 -15.18 2.72
N LEU A 106 -3.29 -16.15 2.04
CA LEU A 106 -2.82 -16.00 0.66
C LEU A 106 -3.97 -15.72 -0.31
N VAL A 107 -5.04 -16.52 -0.26
CA VAL A 107 -6.21 -16.32 -1.13
C VAL A 107 -6.82 -14.93 -0.90
N ALA A 108 -7.01 -14.53 0.37
CA ALA A 108 -7.50 -13.20 0.70
C ALA A 108 -6.57 -12.09 0.21
N ALA A 109 -5.25 -12.28 0.34
CA ALA A 109 -4.25 -11.33 -0.14
C ALA A 109 -4.30 -11.15 -1.66
N PHE A 110 -4.36 -12.25 -2.43
CA PHE A 110 -4.48 -12.20 -3.89
C PHE A 110 -5.81 -11.59 -4.32
N ALA A 111 -6.91 -11.99 -3.70
CA ALA A 111 -8.25 -11.48 -4.01
C ALA A 111 -8.33 -9.98 -3.74
N GLY A 112 -7.86 -9.52 -2.58
CA GLY A 112 -7.85 -8.11 -2.22
C GLY A 112 -6.94 -7.28 -3.12
N ASN A 113 -5.72 -7.76 -3.38
CA ASN A 113 -4.75 -7.05 -4.21
C ASN A 113 -5.22 -6.98 -5.68
N PHE A 114 -5.35 -8.12 -6.36
CA PHE A 114 -5.70 -8.14 -7.78
C PHE A 114 -7.14 -7.74 -8.04
N GLY A 115 -8.07 -8.10 -7.16
CA GLY A 115 -9.47 -7.70 -7.27
C GLY A 115 -9.60 -6.18 -7.28
N LEU A 116 -8.93 -5.49 -6.35
CA LEU A 116 -8.99 -4.03 -6.29
C LEU A 116 -8.27 -3.37 -7.48
N GLN A 117 -7.14 -3.93 -7.93
CA GLN A 117 -6.44 -3.45 -9.13
C GLN A 117 -7.31 -3.54 -10.39
N ILE A 118 -7.89 -4.72 -10.63
CA ILE A 118 -8.72 -5.01 -11.80
C ILE A 118 -10.01 -4.19 -11.74
N ALA A 119 -10.71 -4.18 -10.60
CA ALA A 119 -11.96 -3.44 -10.45
C ALA A 119 -11.76 -1.94 -10.67
N SER A 120 -10.71 -1.36 -10.09
CA SER A 120 -10.38 0.07 -10.25
C SER A 120 -10.04 0.38 -11.70
N ALA A 121 -9.24 -0.45 -12.36
CA ALA A 121 -8.90 -0.27 -13.77
C ALA A 121 -10.16 -0.32 -14.67
N LEU A 122 -11.02 -1.33 -14.48
CA LEU A 122 -12.26 -1.47 -15.27
C LEU A 122 -13.23 -0.30 -15.02
N LEU A 123 -13.34 0.20 -13.80
CA LEU A 123 -14.19 1.34 -13.46
C LEU A 123 -13.69 2.63 -14.13
N LEU A 124 -12.38 2.85 -14.13
CA LEU A 124 -11.75 4.00 -14.79
C LEU A 124 -11.88 3.93 -16.32
N GLU A 125 -11.84 2.72 -16.90
CA GLU A 125 -12.13 2.54 -18.33
C GLU A 125 -13.58 2.88 -18.67
N ARG A 126 -14.53 2.47 -17.83
CA ARG A 126 -15.98 2.76 -18.03
C ARG A 126 -16.32 4.23 -17.90
N THR A 127 -15.57 4.98 -17.11
CA THR A 127 -15.76 6.43 -16.91
C THR A 127 -15.00 7.28 -17.93
N GLY A 128 -14.35 6.65 -18.93
CA GLY A 128 -13.62 7.34 -20.00
C GLY A 128 -12.19 7.76 -19.62
N MET A 129 -11.73 7.46 -18.41
CA MET A 129 -10.40 7.81 -17.88
C MET A 129 -9.34 6.74 -18.20
N ARG A 130 -9.33 6.23 -19.44
CA ARG A 130 -8.49 5.09 -19.85
C ARG A 130 -6.99 5.29 -19.62
N SER A 131 -6.50 6.51 -19.89
CA SER A 131 -5.09 6.86 -19.66
C SER A 131 -4.65 6.75 -18.19
N LEU A 132 -5.61 6.77 -17.25
CA LEU A 132 -5.38 6.68 -15.81
C LEU A 132 -5.73 5.31 -15.25
N ALA A 133 -6.40 4.44 -16.01
CA ALA A 133 -6.86 3.14 -15.55
C ALA A 133 -5.71 2.22 -15.10
N VAL A 134 -4.60 2.23 -15.85
CA VAL A 134 -3.40 1.45 -15.51
C VAL A 134 -2.71 1.97 -14.26
N PRO A 135 -2.24 3.24 -14.20
CA PRO A 135 -1.51 3.74 -13.03
C PRO A 135 -2.37 3.77 -11.76
N LEU A 136 -3.63 4.21 -11.84
CA LEU A 136 -4.49 4.25 -10.66
C LEU A 136 -4.97 2.85 -10.24
N GLY A 137 -5.14 1.92 -11.18
CA GLY A 137 -5.45 0.52 -10.86
C GLY A 137 -4.34 -0.11 -10.03
N ILE A 138 -3.09 0.01 -10.46
CA ILE A 138 -1.93 -0.53 -9.74
C ILE A 138 -1.82 0.10 -8.34
N VAL A 139 -1.93 1.43 -8.25
CA VAL A 139 -1.87 2.15 -6.96
C VAL A 139 -3.01 1.75 -6.04
N ALA A 140 -4.23 1.54 -6.57
CA ALA A 140 -5.38 1.18 -5.76
C ALA A 140 -5.19 -0.17 -5.06
N GLY A 141 -4.66 -1.17 -5.77
CA GLY A 141 -4.50 -2.52 -5.20
C GLY A 141 -3.15 -2.82 -4.58
N ASN A 142 -2.10 -2.01 -4.79
CA ASN A 142 -0.81 -2.10 -4.10
C ASN A 142 -0.67 -1.04 -3.01
N ARG A 143 -1.55 -1.10 -2.00
CA ARG A 143 -1.44 -0.20 -0.84
C ARG A 143 -0.36 -0.68 0.13
N ASN A 144 0.29 0.25 0.81
CA ASN A 144 1.24 -0.11 1.88
C ASN A 144 0.49 -0.44 3.18
N ILE A 145 0.04 -1.70 3.30
CA ILE A 145 -0.67 -2.18 4.50
C ILE A 145 0.25 -2.23 5.73
N ALA A 146 1.58 -2.32 5.55
CA ALA A 146 2.53 -2.32 6.65
C ALA A 146 2.52 -0.99 7.45
N LEU A 147 2.03 0.12 6.87
CA LEU A 147 1.85 1.37 7.62
C LEU A 147 0.89 1.22 8.81
N PHE A 148 -0.06 0.28 8.76
CA PHE A 148 -0.93 0.01 9.89
C PHE A 148 -0.18 -0.50 11.12
N LEU A 149 0.98 -1.14 10.94
CA LEU A 149 1.82 -1.59 12.05
C LEU A 149 2.38 -0.43 12.88
N ALA A 150 2.55 0.74 12.27
CA ALA A 150 3.01 1.94 12.96
C ALA A 150 1.87 2.69 13.67
N ALA A 151 0.63 2.48 13.24
CA ALA A 151 -0.54 3.22 13.72
C ALA A 151 -1.36 2.46 14.76
N LEU A 152 -1.49 1.14 14.61
CA LEU A 152 -2.31 0.29 15.46
C LEU A 152 -1.52 -0.32 16.62
N PRO A 153 -2.19 -0.64 17.74
CA PRO A 153 -1.55 -1.36 18.86
C PRO A 153 -1.24 -2.82 18.48
N ALA A 154 -0.23 -3.40 19.15
CA ALA A 154 0.23 -4.77 18.92
C ALA A 154 -0.90 -5.81 18.95
N SER A 155 -1.85 -5.67 19.89
CA SER A 155 -3.01 -6.54 20.03
C SER A 155 -3.91 -6.62 18.78
N VAL A 156 -3.88 -5.58 17.92
CA VAL A 156 -4.62 -5.55 16.66
C VAL A 156 -3.73 -5.97 15.49
N THR A 157 -2.44 -5.67 15.54
CA THR A 157 -1.52 -5.95 14.43
C THR A 157 -1.02 -7.38 14.41
N ASP A 158 -0.83 -8.02 15.56
CA ASP A 158 -0.25 -9.36 15.67
C ASP A 158 -1.03 -10.41 14.86
N PRO A 159 -2.38 -10.46 14.91
CA PRO A 159 -3.16 -11.37 14.07
C PRO A 159 -3.06 -11.05 12.57
N LEU A 160 -2.74 -9.79 12.21
CA LEU A 160 -2.64 -9.34 10.83
C LEU A 160 -1.27 -9.61 10.21
N LEU A 161 -0.24 -9.89 11.01
CA LEU A 161 1.14 -10.08 10.52
C LEU A 161 1.24 -11.15 9.44
N LEU A 162 0.53 -12.28 9.60
CA LEU A 162 0.51 -13.34 8.60
C LEU A 162 -0.10 -12.83 7.28
N PHE A 163 -1.25 -12.17 7.36
CA PHE A 163 -1.91 -11.61 6.18
C PHE A 163 -1.04 -10.54 5.49
N ILE A 164 -0.44 -9.63 6.26
CA ILE A 164 0.43 -8.57 5.73
C ILE A 164 1.67 -9.20 5.08
N GLY A 165 2.23 -10.26 5.68
CA GLY A 165 3.27 -11.08 5.07
C GLY A 165 2.81 -11.63 3.72
N CYS A 166 1.74 -12.40 3.70
CA CYS A 166 1.16 -13.00 2.49
C CYS A 166 0.85 -11.96 1.40
N TYR A 167 0.41 -10.76 1.78
CA TYR A 167 0.08 -9.67 0.87
C TYR A 167 1.26 -9.13 0.06
N GLN A 168 2.49 -9.34 0.52
CA GLN A 168 3.68 -8.96 -0.24
C GLN A 168 3.85 -9.80 -1.51
N ILE A 169 3.40 -11.06 -1.50
CA ILE A 169 3.54 -11.97 -2.63
C ILE A 169 2.79 -11.47 -3.88
N PRO A 170 1.46 -11.22 -3.86
CA PRO A 170 0.76 -10.69 -5.03
C PRO A 170 1.25 -9.28 -5.42
N MET A 171 1.69 -8.47 -4.45
CA MET A 171 2.26 -7.15 -4.74
C MET A 171 3.47 -7.25 -5.67
N TYR A 172 4.45 -8.11 -5.34
CA TYR A 172 5.63 -8.32 -6.19
C TYR A 172 5.35 -9.08 -7.47
N LEU A 173 4.30 -9.93 -7.51
CA LEU A 173 3.89 -10.66 -8.71
C LEU A 173 3.00 -9.86 -9.66
N THR A 174 2.45 -8.72 -9.23
CA THR A 174 1.64 -7.81 -10.06
C THR A 174 2.23 -7.57 -11.45
N PRO A 175 3.48 -7.10 -11.62
CA PRO A 175 4.04 -6.84 -12.95
C PRO A 175 4.15 -8.09 -13.81
N MET A 176 4.26 -9.29 -13.24
CA MET A 176 4.36 -10.53 -14.02
C MET A 176 2.97 -11.06 -14.42
N LEU A 177 2.03 -11.09 -13.47
CA LEU A 177 0.72 -11.71 -13.67
C LEU A 177 -0.28 -10.76 -14.35
N LEU A 178 -0.21 -9.47 -14.09
CA LEU A 178 -1.08 -8.45 -14.70
C LEU A 178 -0.42 -7.71 -15.87
N ALA A 179 0.82 -8.04 -16.24
CA ALA A 179 1.50 -7.43 -17.41
C ALA A 179 0.65 -7.51 -18.68
N ALA A 180 0.12 -8.69 -19.00
CA ALA A 180 -0.70 -8.87 -20.20
C ALA A 180 -2.02 -8.11 -20.12
N PHE A 181 -2.63 -8.05 -18.93
CA PHE A 181 -3.88 -7.30 -18.68
C PHE A 181 -3.69 -5.80 -18.90
N TYR A 182 -2.59 -5.24 -18.39
CA TYR A 182 -2.29 -3.81 -18.52
C TYR A 182 -1.73 -3.45 -19.90
N ARG A 183 -0.92 -4.31 -20.52
CA ARG A 183 -0.38 -4.07 -21.87
C ARG A 183 -1.48 -3.92 -22.92
N ARG A 184 -2.53 -4.74 -22.85
CA ARG A 184 -3.70 -4.64 -23.75
C ARG A 184 -4.47 -3.33 -23.60
N ARG A 185 -4.38 -2.68 -22.44
CA ARG A 185 -5.11 -1.45 -22.09
C ARG A 185 -4.29 -0.19 -22.27
N ALA A 186 -2.97 -0.31 -22.26
CA ALA A 186 -2.06 0.79 -22.57
C ALA A 186 -1.95 1.05 -24.09
N SER A 187 -2.34 0.08 -24.94
CA SER A 187 -2.26 0.15 -26.40
C SER A 187 -3.58 0.56 -27.09
N SER A 188 -4.58 1.04 -26.35
CA SER A 188 -5.93 1.40 -26.85
C SER A 188 -6.37 2.76 -26.31
#